data_AF-A0A5B0S5H3-F1
#
_entry.id   AF-A0A5B0S5H3-F1
#
_cell.length_a   1.000
_cell.length_b   1.000
_cell.length_c   1.000
_cell.angle_alpha   90.00
_cell.angle_beta   90.00
_cell.angle_gamma   90.00
#
_symmetry.space_group_name_H-M   'P 1'
#
loop_
_entity.id
_entity.type
_entity.pdbx_description
1 polymer ?
#
loop_
_entity_poly.entity_id
_entity_poly.type
_entity_poly.pdbx_seq_one_letter_code
_entity_poly.pdbx_strand_id
1 'polypeptide(L)'
;MEQAIMTTENLRNTMATVDAMKQANKEMSKQYSKIDIDKIESISYDMEDLIEQANEVQESLGRSYGVPDQIDEDELQAELEALGDDLGELENPDTNDGIPSYLKESDTTHLPDLPETEVIFAPLASNLSENLSMRKTLTDMI
;
A
#
# COMPACT_ATOMS: atom_id res chain seq x y z
N MET A 1 -30.79 -16.85 53.13
CA MET A 1 -30.29 -15.48 52.82
C MET A 1 -29.59 -15.41 51.45
N GLU A 2 -28.93 -16.47 51.00
CA GLU A 2 -28.20 -16.52 49.72
C GLU A 2 -29.09 -16.40 48.46
N GLN A 3 -30.30 -16.95 48.48
CA GLN A 3 -31.26 -16.87 47.37
C GLN A 3 -31.75 -15.44 47.08
N ALA A 4 -31.84 -14.59 48.12
CA ALA A 4 -32.15 -13.17 47.98
C ALA A 4 -30.95 -12.40 47.41
N ILE A 5 -29.73 -12.77 47.77
CA ILE A 5 -28.50 -12.17 47.25
C ILE A 5 -28.35 -12.48 45.76
N MET A 6 -28.51 -13.75 45.34
CA MET A 6 -28.48 -14.12 43.92
C MET A 6 -29.55 -13.39 43.10
N THR A 7 -30.76 -13.22 43.66
CA THR A 7 -31.83 -12.48 42.97
C THR A 7 -31.46 -11.00 42.82
N THR A 8 -30.89 -10.39 43.86
CA THR A 8 -30.49 -8.98 43.85
C THR A 8 -29.32 -8.74 42.89
N GLU A 9 -28.39 -9.69 42.80
CA GLU A 9 -27.24 -9.65 41.89
C GLU A 9 -27.67 -9.81 40.43
N ASN A 10 -28.59 -10.73 40.14
CA ASN A 10 -29.21 -10.85 38.82
C ASN A 10 -29.97 -9.58 38.41
N LEU A 11 -30.69 -8.96 39.34
CA LEU A 11 -31.38 -7.68 39.08
C LEU A 11 -30.38 -6.56 38.80
N ARG A 12 -29.26 -6.48 39.54
CA ARG A 12 -28.18 -5.51 39.28
C ARG A 12 -27.52 -5.73 37.93
N ASN A 13 -27.21 -6.96 37.56
CA ASN A 13 -26.63 -7.30 36.26
C ASN A 13 -27.59 -6.97 35.12
N THR A 14 -28.89 -7.20 35.31
CA THR A 14 -29.92 -6.80 34.34
C THR A 14 -29.98 -5.28 34.19
N MET A 15 -29.91 -4.53 35.28
CA MET A 15 -29.92 -3.06 35.26
C MET A 15 -28.68 -2.49 34.55
N ALA A 16 -27.50 -3.05 34.83
CA ALA A 16 -26.26 -2.69 34.15
C ALA A 16 -26.33 -3.00 32.64
N THR A 17 -26.94 -4.14 32.27
CA THR A 17 -27.15 -4.51 30.86
C THR A 17 -28.10 -3.53 30.16
N VAL A 18 -29.20 -3.14 30.81
CA VAL A 18 -30.17 -2.17 30.26
C VAL A 18 -29.52 -0.79 30.10
N ASP A 19 -28.70 -0.36 31.05
CA ASP A 19 -28.00 0.92 30.95
C ASP A 19 -26.93 0.90 29.86
N ALA A 20 -26.18 -0.21 29.73
CA ALA A 20 -25.25 -0.42 28.62
C ALA A 20 -25.99 -0.39 27.27
N MET A 21 -27.15 -1.02 27.16
CA MET A 21 -27.97 -1.00 25.94
C MET A 21 -28.49 0.41 25.62
N LYS A 22 -28.92 1.19 26.62
CA LYS A 22 -29.34 2.59 26.42
C LYS A 22 -28.17 3.45 25.95
N GLN A 23 -27.00 3.26 26.53
CA GLN A 23 -25.80 3.98 26.13
C GLN A 23 -25.37 3.61 24.71
N ALA A 24 -25.38 2.32 24.37
CA ALA A 24 -25.17 1.84 23.01
C ALA A 24 -26.18 2.42 22.02
N ASN A 25 -27.46 2.51 22.38
CA ASN A 25 -28.50 3.07 21.52
C ASN A 25 -28.33 4.58 21.30
N LYS A 26 -27.86 5.31 22.32
CA LYS A 26 -27.51 6.75 22.22
C LYS A 26 -26.27 6.97 21.34
N GLU A 27 -25.25 6.13 21.48
CA GLU A 27 -24.05 6.16 20.64
C GLU A 27 -24.40 5.79 19.20
N MET A 28 -25.24 4.78 19.01
CA MET A 28 -25.72 4.34 17.70
C MET A 28 -26.52 5.44 17.01
N SER A 29 -27.48 6.08 17.70
CA SER A 29 -28.17 7.27 17.16
C SER A 29 -27.22 8.39 16.77
N LYS A 30 -26.19 8.68 17.59
CA LYS A 30 -25.17 9.70 17.26
C LYS A 30 -24.30 9.31 16.07
N GLN A 31 -23.93 8.05 15.94
CA GLN A 31 -23.16 7.54 14.80
C GLN A 31 -24.02 7.55 13.53
N TYR A 32 -25.28 7.11 13.58
CA TYR A 32 -26.23 7.24 12.47
C TYR A 32 -26.45 8.68 12.04
N SER A 33 -26.44 9.63 12.98
CA SER A 33 -26.53 11.07 12.68
C SER A 33 -25.27 11.65 12.01
N LYS A 34 -24.13 10.95 12.11
CA LYS A 34 -22.85 11.32 11.49
C LYS A 34 -22.59 10.59 10.17
N ILE A 35 -23.40 9.56 9.88
CA ILE A 35 -23.41 8.85 8.62
C ILE A 35 -24.33 9.65 7.69
N ASP A 36 -23.75 10.65 7.04
CA ASP A 36 -24.43 11.36 5.95
C ASP A 36 -24.58 10.38 4.78
N ILE A 37 -25.81 10.20 4.27
CA ILE A 37 -26.08 9.37 3.10
C ILE A 37 -25.21 9.81 1.92
N ASP A 38 -24.99 11.12 1.77
CA ASP A 38 -24.11 11.71 0.76
C ASP A 38 -22.66 11.20 0.86
N LYS A 39 -22.17 10.89 2.08
CA LYS A 39 -20.83 10.30 2.28
C LYS A 39 -20.82 8.81 1.96
N ILE A 40 -21.89 8.08 2.27
CA ILE A 40 -22.02 6.69 1.84
C ILE A 40 -22.06 6.62 0.31
N GLU A 41 -22.80 7.51 -0.33
CA GLU A 41 -22.88 7.61 -1.79
C GLU A 41 -21.51 7.91 -2.40
N SER A 42 -20.78 8.89 -1.84
CA SER A 42 -19.39 9.20 -2.23
C SER A 42 -18.46 7.99 -2.08
N ILE A 43 -18.51 7.28 -0.94
CA ILE A 43 -17.66 6.10 -0.72
C ILE A 43 -18.05 4.97 -1.67
N SER A 44 -19.35 4.80 -1.97
CA SER A 44 -19.79 3.80 -2.95
C SER A 44 -19.29 4.12 -4.35
N TYR A 45 -19.32 5.39 -4.78
CA TYR A 45 -18.74 5.81 -6.05
C TYR A 45 -17.22 5.64 -6.07
N ASP A 46 -16.52 6.03 -5.00
CA ASP A 46 -15.07 5.83 -4.89
C ASP A 46 -14.71 4.34 -4.93
N MET A 47 -15.52 3.46 -4.33
CA MET A 47 -15.31 2.00 -4.40
C MET A 47 -15.58 1.44 -5.80
N GLU A 48 -16.55 1.99 -6.54
CA GLU A 48 -16.80 1.63 -7.94
C GLU A 48 -15.59 1.99 -8.82
N ASP A 49 -15.11 3.22 -8.70
CA ASP A 49 -13.91 3.71 -9.41
C ASP A 49 -12.66 2.89 -9.07
N LEU A 50 -12.49 2.50 -7.79
CA LEU A 50 -11.36 1.67 -7.36
C LEU A 50 -11.41 0.25 -7.91
N ILE A 51 -12.60 -0.34 -8.01
CA ILE A 51 -12.78 -1.68 -8.61
C ILE A 51 -12.52 -1.61 -10.11
N GLU A 52 -12.95 -0.55 -10.79
CA GLU A 52 -12.67 -0.34 -12.21
C GLU A 52 -11.15 -0.22 -12.48
N GLN A 53 -10.45 0.62 -11.71
CA GLN A 53 -9.00 0.75 -11.81
C GLN A 53 -8.26 -0.56 -11.51
N ALA A 54 -8.71 -1.32 -10.51
CA ALA A 54 -8.12 -2.61 -10.20
C ALA A 54 -8.28 -3.61 -11.35
N ASN A 55 -9.44 -3.61 -12.02
CA ASN A 55 -9.67 -4.43 -13.21
C ASN A 55 -8.82 -3.97 -14.40
N GLU A 56 -8.68 -2.66 -14.63
CA GLU A 56 -7.82 -2.13 -15.69
C GLU A 56 -6.35 -2.48 -15.47
N VAL A 57 -5.85 -2.38 -14.23
CA VAL A 57 -4.49 -2.81 -13.87
C VAL A 57 -4.32 -4.31 -14.08
N GLN A 58 -5.28 -5.12 -13.65
CA GLN A 58 -5.24 -6.56 -13.84
C GLN A 58 -5.30 -6.94 -15.32
N GLU A 59 -6.09 -6.24 -16.14
CA GLU A 59 -6.14 -6.43 -17.58
C GLU A 59 -4.85 -5.98 -18.24
N SER A 60 -4.29 -4.83 -17.87
CA SER A 60 -3.04 -4.31 -18.42
C SER A 60 -1.83 -5.17 -18.06
N LEU A 61 -1.78 -5.74 -16.85
CA LEU A 61 -0.74 -6.69 -16.44
C LEU A 61 -1.00 -8.09 -16.98
N GLY A 62 -2.27 -8.45 -17.18
CA GLY A 62 -2.71 -9.69 -17.79
C GLY A 62 -2.64 -9.68 -19.32
N ARG A 63 -2.26 -8.54 -19.94
CA ARG A 63 -1.88 -8.48 -21.35
C ARG A 63 -0.71 -9.42 -21.55
N SER A 64 -1.03 -10.62 -22.01
CA SER A 64 -0.06 -11.45 -22.69
C SER A 64 0.40 -10.65 -23.90
N TYR A 65 1.59 -10.05 -23.83
CA TYR A 65 2.33 -9.68 -25.03
C TYR A 65 2.33 -10.95 -25.87
N GLY A 66 1.67 -10.93 -27.04
CA GLY A 66 1.28 -12.11 -27.82
C GLY A 66 2.44 -12.97 -28.31
N VAL A 67 3.18 -13.54 -27.36
CA VAL A 67 4.26 -14.49 -27.46
C VAL A 67 3.58 -15.81 -27.78
N PRO A 68 3.78 -16.35 -29.00
CA PRO A 68 3.19 -17.62 -29.39
C PRO A 68 3.57 -18.74 -28.41
N ASP A 69 2.65 -19.67 -28.14
CA ASP A 69 2.92 -20.84 -27.28
C ASP A 69 4.04 -21.74 -27.82
N GLN A 70 4.38 -21.61 -29.11
CA GLN A 70 5.47 -22.30 -29.79
C GLN A 70 6.32 -21.26 -30.51
N ILE A 71 7.37 -20.77 -29.85
CA ILE A 71 8.45 -19.99 -30.47
C ILE A 71 9.55 -20.96 -30.88
N ASP A 72 10.08 -20.77 -32.09
CA ASP A 72 11.30 -21.45 -32.53
C ASP A 72 12.50 -20.72 -31.92
N GLU A 73 13.08 -21.29 -30.85
CA GLU A 73 14.22 -20.71 -30.15
C GLU A 73 15.48 -20.67 -31.03
N ASP A 74 15.61 -21.60 -31.99
CA ASP A 74 16.78 -21.66 -32.88
C ASP A 74 16.72 -20.56 -33.93
N GLU A 75 15.54 -20.28 -34.50
CA GLU A 75 15.32 -19.14 -35.40
C GLU A 75 15.52 -17.81 -34.68
N LEU A 76 14.95 -17.65 -33.47
CA LEU A 76 15.11 -16.43 -32.67
C LEU A 76 16.58 -16.18 -32.30
N GLN A 77 17.33 -17.24 -31.96
CA GLN A 77 18.75 -17.12 -31.64
C GLN A 77 19.56 -16.69 -32.86
N ALA A 78 19.25 -17.21 -34.04
CA ALA A 78 19.90 -16.80 -35.29
C ALA A 78 19.59 -15.34 -35.64
N GLU A 79 18.35 -14.89 -35.44
CA GLU A 79 17.97 -13.48 -35.60
C GLU A 79 18.67 -12.57 -34.58
N LEU A 80 18.79 -12.98 -33.32
CA LEU A 80 19.49 -12.24 -32.27
C LEU A 80 21.00 -12.14 -32.52
N GLU A 81 21.62 -13.21 -33.04
CA GLU A 81 23.03 -13.19 -33.43
C GLU A 81 23.26 -12.23 -34.60
N ALA A 82 22.40 -12.28 -35.63
CA ALA A 82 22.45 -11.34 -36.75
C ALA A 82 22.25 -9.88 -36.29
N LEU A 83 21.29 -9.63 -35.38
CA LEU A 83 21.09 -8.30 -34.80
C LEU A 83 22.28 -7.84 -33.94
N GLY A 84 22.93 -8.77 -33.24
CA GLY A 84 24.14 -8.51 -32.47
C GLY A 84 25.31 -8.10 -33.36
N ASP A 85 25.46 -8.74 -34.51
CA ASP A 85 26.45 -8.36 -35.53
C ASP A 85 26.12 -6.96 -36.09
N ASP A 86 24.87 -6.69 -36.47
CA ASP A 86 24.42 -5.37 -36.95
C ASP A 86 24.65 -4.25 -35.91
N LEU A 87 24.38 -4.52 -34.63
CA LEU A 87 24.61 -3.58 -33.53
C LEU A 87 26.09 -3.37 -33.28
N GLY A 88 26.89 -4.43 -33.33
CA GLY A 88 28.35 -4.37 -33.18
C GLY A 88 29.04 -3.59 -34.30
N GLU A 89 28.47 -3.58 -35.51
CA GLU A 89 28.94 -2.72 -36.62
C GLU A 89 28.57 -1.24 -36.41
N LEU A 90 27.46 -0.95 -35.73
CA LEU A 90 27.02 0.41 -35.41
C LEU A 90 27.72 0.97 -34.17
N GLU A 91 28.10 0.11 -33.23
CA GLU A 91 28.79 0.45 -31.99
C GLU A 91 30.20 0.97 -32.28
N ASN A 92 30.40 2.28 -32.05
CA ASN A 92 31.73 2.87 -32.01
C ASN A 92 32.15 3.02 -30.54
N PRO A 93 33.07 2.17 -30.03
CA PRO A 93 33.47 2.20 -28.62
C PRO A 93 34.14 3.51 -28.21
N ASP A 94 34.67 4.27 -29.18
CA ASP A 94 35.31 5.57 -28.94
C ASP A 94 34.30 6.74 -28.86
N THR A 95 33.10 6.63 -29.44
CA THR A 95 32.10 7.72 -29.49
C THR A 95 30.79 7.43 -28.75
N ASN A 96 30.61 6.22 -28.21
CA ASN A 96 29.34 5.78 -27.60
C ASN A 96 28.14 5.93 -28.56
N ASP A 97 28.39 5.92 -29.87
CA ASP A 97 27.36 5.88 -30.90
C ASP A 97 26.96 4.42 -31.15
N GLY A 98 25.68 4.19 -31.44
CA GLY A 98 25.12 2.84 -31.63
C GLY A 98 24.52 2.21 -30.37
N ILE A 99 24.95 2.58 -29.16
CA ILE A 99 24.37 2.06 -27.92
C ILE A 99 23.14 2.86 -27.44
N PRO A 100 22.12 2.21 -26.86
CA PRO A 100 20.92 2.89 -26.34
C PRO A 100 21.22 3.94 -25.27
N SER A 101 20.42 5.01 -25.22
CA SER A 101 20.64 6.16 -24.32
C SER A 101 20.69 5.82 -22.83
N TYR A 102 20.14 4.69 -22.39
CA TYR A 102 20.18 4.24 -21.00
C TYR A 102 21.45 3.43 -20.63
N LEU A 103 22.23 2.99 -21.63
CA LEU A 103 23.52 2.32 -21.45
C LEU A 103 24.72 3.21 -21.77
N LYS A 104 24.49 4.36 -22.41
CA LYS A 104 25.53 5.37 -22.61
C LYS A 104 26.09 5.74 -21.24
N GLU A 105 27.41 5.63 -21.08
CA GLU A 105 28.10 6.14 -19.91
C GLU A 105 27.94 7.66 -19.93
N SER A 106 26.88 8.12 -19.28
CA SER A 106 26.57 9.53 -19.21
C SER A 106 27.67 10.18 -18.38
N ASP A 107 28.41 11.11 -18.99
CA ASP A 107 28.98 12.22 -18.24
C ASP A 107 27.88 12.69 -17.27
N THR A 108 28.18 12.63 -15.97
CA THR A 108 27.25 12.86 -14.85
C THR A 108 26.62 14.27 -14.86
N THR A 109 26.91 15.08 -15.88
CA THR A 109 26.43 16.43 -16.15
C THR A 109 25.01 16.49 -16.70
N HIS A 110 24.43 15.36 -17.17
CA HIS A 110 23.08 15.35 -17.76
C HIS A 110 22.03 14.55 -16.98
N LEU A 111 22.39 13.99 -15.82
CA LEU A 111 21.37 13.47 -14.92
C LEU A 111 20.54 14.68 -14.43
N PRO A 112 19.21 14.71 -14.63
CA PRO A 112 18.39 15.74 -14.00
C PRO A 112 18.65 15.66 -12.50
N ASP A 113 18.85 16.81 -11.87
CA ASP A 113 19.02 16.88 -10.42
C ASP A 113 17.82 16.15 -9.81
N LEU A 114 18.08 14.97 -9.25
CA LEU A 114 17.05 14.23 -8.55
C LEU A 114 16.57 15.21 -7.48
N PRO A 115 15.26 15.47 -7.35
CA PRO A 115 14.81 16.22 -6.20
C PRO A 115 15.44 15.52 -4.99
N GLU A 116 16.01 16.28 -4.08
CA GLU A 116 16.35 15.80 -2.75
C GLU A 116 15.03 15.34 -2.11
N THR A 117 14.55 14.16 -2.49
CA THR A 117 13.67 13.37 -1.68
C THR A 117 14.52 13.12 -0.45
N GLU A 118 14.33 13.95 0.57
CA GLU A 118 14.40 13.47 1.93
C GLU A 118 13.66 12.15 1.92
N VAL A 119 14.43 11.08 1.85
CA VAL A 119 13.93 9.75 2.06
C VAL A 119 13.38 9.81 3.48
N ILE A 120 12.07 9.98 3.60
CA ILE A 120 11.35 9.97 4.88
C ILE A 120 11.32 8.52 5.38
N PHE A 121 12.47 7.86 5.45
CA PHE A 121 12.66 6.79 6.41
C PHE A 121 12.78 7.49 7.76
N ALA A 122 11.62 7.74 8.37
CA ALA A 122 11.57 8.05 9.79
C ALA A 122 12.48 7.03 10.49
N PRO A 123 13.50 7.48 11.26
CA PRO A 123 14.40 6.56 11.91
C PRO A 123 13.56 5.78 12.92
N LEU A 124 13.35 4.49 12.66
CA LEU A 124 12.71 3.55 13.59
C LEU A 124 13.39 3.54 14.98
N ALA A 125 14.58 4.15 15.10
CA ALA A 125 15.32 4.29 16.34
C ALA A 125 14.89 5.47 17.25
N SER A 126 14.28 6.56 16.74
CA SER A 126 13.91 7.70 17.61
C SER A 126 12.71 7.36 18.50
N ASN A 127 11.73 6.65 17.95
CA ASN A 127 10.52 6.24 18.66
C ASN A 127 10.77 5.18 19.74
N LEU A 128 11.94 4.52 19.75
CA LEU A 128 12.27 3.53 20.78
C LEU A 128 12.78 4.19 22.07
N SER A 129 13.54 5.29 21.97
CA SER A 129 14.00 6.07 23.14
C SER A 129 12.83 6.75 23.86
N GLU A 130 11.86 7.25 23.10
CA GLU A 130 10.70 7.97 23.64
C GLU A 130 9.68 7.03 24.30
N ASN A 131 9.45 5.84 23.72
CA ASN A 131 8.61 4.80 24.34
C ASN A 131 9.25 4.19 25.60
N LEU A 132 10.58 4.07 25.65
CA LEU A 132 11.28 3.56 26.83
C LEU A 132 11.27 4.58 27.99
N SER A 133 11.33 5.87 27.66
CA SER A 133 11.22 6.96 28.65
C SER A 133 9.80 7.05 29.23
N MET A 134 8.76 6.92 28.40
CA MET A 134 7.36 6.89 28.87
C MET A 134 7.04 5.69 29.77
N ARG A 135 7.60 4.49 29.48
CA ARG A 135 7.42 3.33 30.37
C ARG A 135 8.10 3.51 31.73
N LYS A 136 9.21 4.24 31.77
CA LYS A 136 9.94 4.49 33.03
C LYS A 136 9.17 5.46 33.93
N THR A 137 8.60 6.53 33.36
CA THR A 137 7.79 7.50 34.13
C THR A 137 6.46 6.92 34.63
N LEU A 138 5.88 5.96 33.91
CA LEU A 138 4.65 5.27 34.35
C LEU A 138 4.90 4.27 35.49
N THR A 139 6.12 3.73 35.61
CA THR A 139 6.48 2.83 36.72
C THR A 139 6.78 3.59 38.01
N ASP A 140 7.24 4.85 37.91
CA ASP A 140 7.50 5.71 39.08
C ASP A 140 6.24 6.41 39.62
N MET A 141 5.06 6.18 39.01
CA MET A 141 3.78 6.80 39.38
C MET A 141 2.73 5.83 39.96
N ILE A 142 3.14 4.59 40.27
CA ILE A 142 2.40 3.60 41.09
C ILE A 142 3.28 3.23 42.28
#